data_AF-A0A3D0WZJ7-F1
#
_entry.id   AF-A0A3D0WZJ7-F1
#
_cell.length_a   1.000
_cell.length_b   1.000
_cell.length_c   1.000
_cell.angle_alpha   90.00
_cell.angle_beta   90.00
_cell.angle_gamma   90.00
#
_symmetry.space_group_name_H-M   'P 1'
#
loop_
_entity.id
_entity.type
_entity.pdbx_description
1 polymer ?
#
loop_
_entity_poly.entity_id
_entity_poly.type
_entity_poly.pdbx_seq_one_letter_code
_entity_poly.pdbx_strand_id
1 'polypeptide(L)' 'MNQLSIQQAIGANAYPGRGILFGKSADGMYAAMAYFITGRSENSRNRIIVEEGQG' A
#
# COMPACT_ATOMS: atom_id res chain seq x y z
N MET A 1 -13.78 14.29 12.96
CA MET A 1 -12.45 13.65 12.83
C MET A 1 -11.74 14.31 11.67
N ASN A 2 -10.48 14.71 11.84
CA ASN A 2 -9.70 15.30 10.76
C ASN A 2 -9.36 14.23 9.71
N GLN A 3 -9.70 14.46 8.44
CA GLN A 3 -9.23 13.61 7.35
C GLN A 3 -7.75 13.88 7.13
N LEU A 4 -6.93 12.83 7.16
CA LEU A 4 -5.53 12.85 6.76
C LEU A 4 -5.43 12.34 5.33
N SER A 5 -4.59 12.96 4.51
CA SER A 5 -4.22 12.38 3.22
C SER A 5 -3.35 11.14 3.41
N ILE A 6 -3.30 10.25 2.42
CA ILE A 6 -2.40 9.07 2.44
C ILE A 6 -0.96 9.52 2.70
N GLN A 7 -0.52 10.59 2.05
CA GLN A 7 0.84 11.13 2.21
C GLN A 7 1.12 11.59 3.63
N GLN A 8 0.15 12.22 4.30
CA GLN A 8 0.27 12.60 5.71
C GLN A 8 0.26 11.37 6.63
N ALA A 9 -0.53 10.36 6.31
CA ALA A 9 -0.68 9.16 7.13
C ALA A 9 0.56 8.26 7.12
N ILE A 10 1.22 8.10 5.96
CA ILE A 10 2.33 7.14 5.80
C ILE A 10 3.61 7.73 5.22
N GLY A 11 3.58 8.89 4.56
CA GLY A 11 4.73 9.45 3.84
C GLY A 11 5.85 10.00 4.74
N ALA A 12 5.53 10.40 5.98
CA ALA A 12 6.53 10.85 6.95
C ALA A 12 7.31 9.70 7.61
N ASN A 13 6.85 8.45 7.45
CA ASN A 13 7.50 7.28 7.99
C ASN A 13 8.23 6.53 6.87
N ALA A 14 9.56 6.54 6.90
CA ALA A 14 10.39 5.82 5.92
C ALA A 14 10.16 4.29 5.94
N TYR A 15 9.55 3.77 7.00
CA TYR A 15 9.16 2.38 7.10
C TYR A 15 7.75 2.21 7.68
N PRO A 16 6.70 2.40 6.85
CA PRO A 16 5.31 2.27 7.28
C PRO A 16 4.88 0.81 7.50
N GLY A 17 5.73 -0.16 7.13
CA GLY A 17 5.46 -1.58 7.27
C GLY A 17 4.63 -2.12 6.11
N ARG A 18 3.47 -2.69 6.41
CA ARG A 18 2.55 -3.26 5.41
C ARG A 18 1.18 -2.68 5.63
N GLY A 19 0.44 -2.48 4.56
CA GLY A 19 -0.88 -1.88 4.66
C GLY A 19 -1.76 -2.20 3.48
N ILE A 20 -3.05 -2.00 3.69
CA ILE A 20 -4.08 -2.09 2.69
C ILE A 20 -4.76 -0.72 2.64
N LEU A 21 -4.97 -0.21 1.43
CA LEU A 21 -5.74 0.98 1.15
C LEU A 21 -7.02 0.56 0.44
N PHE A 22 -8.13 1.14 0.87
CA PHE A 22 -9.41 1.05 0.18
C PHE A 22 -9.79 2.46 -0.25
N GLY A 23 -10.31 2.58 -1.46
CA GLY A 23 -10.73 3.86 -2.00
C GLY A 23 -11.65 3.69 -3.19
N LYS A 24 -11.84 4.78 -3.89
CA LYS A 24 -12.54 4.81 -5.18
C LYS A 24 -11.64 5.48 -6.20
N SER A 25 -11.90 5.21 -7.47
CA SER A 25 -11.37 6.01 -8.57
C SER A 25 -11.77 7.48 -8.41
N ALA A 26 -11.04 8.38 -9.08
CA ALA A 26 -11.27 9.82 -8.98
C ALA A 26 -12.70 10.23 -9.41
N ASP A 27 -13.29 9.49 -10.36
CA ASP A 27 -14.68 9.64 -10.81
C ASP A 27 -15.71 8.97 -9.87
N GLY A 28 -15.26 8.25 -8.84
CA GLY A 28 -16.10 7.54 -7.88
C GLY A 28 -16.78 6.27 -8.40
N MET A 29 -16.57 5.90 -9.67
CA MET A 29 -17.27 4.81 -10.34
C MET A 29 -16.75 3.43 -9.96
N TYR A 30 -15.46 3.33 -9.64
CA TYR A 30 -14.80 2.07 -9.34
C TYR A 30 -14.31 2.04 -7.90
N ALA A 31 -14.48 0.90 -7.23
CA ALA A 31 -13.76 0.63 -5.99
C ALA A 31 -12.30 0.28 -6.33
N ALA A 32 -11.38 0.82 -5.55
CA ALA A 32 -9.95 0.55 -5.67
C ALA A 32 -9.44 -0.03 -4.36
N MET A 33 -8.62 -1.07 -4.46
CA MET A 33 -7.90 -1.66 -3.34
C MET A 33 -6.41 -1.71 -3.72
N ALA A 34 -5.55 -1.28 -2.81
CA ALA A 34 -4.10 -1.40 -2.98
C ALA A 34 -3.50 -2.07 -1.75
N TYR A 35 -2.62 -3.04 -1.97
CA TYR A 35 -1.80 -3.65 -0.94
C TYR A 35 -0.35 -3.22 -1.12
N PHE A 36 0.33 -2.89 -0.03
CA PHE A 36 1.75 -2.57 -0.08
C PHE A 36 2.52 -3.28 1.03
N ILE A 37 3.75 -3.67 0.69
CA ILE A 37 4.78 -4.16 1.61
C ILE A 37 5.98 -3.22 1.49
N THR A 38 6.61 -2.90 2.62
CA THR A 38 7.91 -2.25 2.68
C THR A 38 8.93 -3.20 3.34
N GLY A 39 10.20 -3.16 2.91
CA GLY A 39 11.29 -3.98 3.46
C GLY A 39 12.43 -3.14 4.07
N ARG A 40 12.96 -3.51 5.24
CA ARG A 40 14.04 -2.80 5.97
C ARG A 40 15.44 -3.25 5.53
N SER A 41 15.57 -4.51 5.19
CA SER A 41 16.80 -5.16 4.73
C SER A 41 16.64 -5.69 3.30
N GLU A 42 17.75 -5.93 2.63
CA GLU A 42 17.79 -6.55 1.30
C GLU A 42 16.93 -7.82 1.24
N ASN A 43 17.10 -8.71 2.22
CA ASN A 43 16.31 -9.96 2.31
C ASN A 43 14.80 -9.70 2.48
N SER A 44 14.42 -8.68 3.25
CA SER A 44 13.00 -8.32 3.40
C SER A 44 12.39 -7.61 2.19
N ARG A 45 13.25 -6.99 1.34
CA ARG A 45 12.86 -6.37 0.07
C ARG A 45 12.75 -7.39 -1.06
N ASN A 46 13.29 -8.60 -0.88
CA ASN A 46 13.23 -9.67 -1.86
C ASN A 46 11.86 -10.41 -1.89
N ARG A 47 10.76 -9.68 -1.69
CA ARG A 47 9.40 -10.22 -1.82
C ARG A 47 8.82 -9.82 -3.16
N ILE A 48 8.39 -10.80 -3.93
CA ILE A 48 7.76 -10.62 -5.24
C ILE A 48 6.26 -10.83 -5.06
N ILE A 49 5.46 -9.87 -5.51
CA ILE A 49 4.01 -10.03 -5.60
C ILE A 49 3.75 -10.71 -6.94
N VAL A 50 3.16 -11.89 -6.88
CA VAL A 50 2.75 -12.65 -8.07
C VAL A 50 1.24 -12.78 -8.08
N GLU A 51 0.67 -12.93 -9.27
CA GLU A 51 -0.73 -13.32 -9.40
C GLU A 51 -0.94 -14.74 -8.87
N GLU A 52 -2.16 -15.00 -8.40
CA GLU A 52 -2.53 -16.32 -7.91
C GLU A 52 -2.31 -17.37 -9.02
N GLY A 53 -1.58 -18.44 -8.71
CA GLY A 53 -1.22 -19.49 -9.65
C GLY A 53 0.10 -19.28 -10.42
N GLN A 54 0.83 -18.18 -10.19
CA GLN A 54 2.13 -17.88 -10.84
C GLN A 54 3.33 -17.96 -9.86
N GLY A 55 3.20 -18.75 -8.79
CA GLY A 55 4.19 -18.87 -7.70
C GLY A 55 5.29 -19.91 -7.94
#